data_AF-A0A6V7U0K6-F1
#
_entry.id   AF-A0A6V7U0K6-F1
#
_cell.length_a   1.000
_cell.length_b   1.000
_cell.length_c   1.000
_cell.angle_alpha   90.00
_cell.angle_beta   90.00
_cell.angle_gamma   90.00
#
_symmetry.space_group_name_H-M   'P 1'
#
loop_
_entity.id
_entity.type
_entity.pdbx_description
1 polymer ?
#
loop_
_entity_poly.entity_id
_entity_poly.type
_entity_poly.pdbx_seq_one_letter_code
_entity_poly.pdbx_strand_id
1 'polypeptide(L)'
;MEFILWNRENFEEIYNCTGINVDDIPIEKRKYPKTAIICILLGFIYYPLYFPCIYSFWKNKAKNPCYILLIYLSIMDICLLWVPTFAAGIFSLNGVVYCSSPF
;
A
#
# COMPACT_ATOMS: atom_id res chain seq x y z
N MET A 1 17.19 -7.85 -0.01
CA MET A 1 16.79 -6.89 -1.06
C MET A 1 17.93 -5.89 -1.13
N GLU A 2 18.91 -6.16 -1.98
CA GLU A 2 20.09 -5.29 -2.15
C GLU A 2 19.64 -3.93 -2.71
N PHE A 3 20.46 -2.88 -2.52
CA PHE A 3 20.14 -1.48 -2.81
C PHE A 3 20.01 -1.19 -4.32
N ILE A 4 19.05 -1.81 -5.00
CA ILE A 4 18.76 -1.63 -6.44
C ILE A 4 18.49 -0.16 -6.76
N LEU A 5 17.91 0.59 -5.81
CA LEU A 5 17.67 2.03 -5.96
C LEU A 5 18.94 2.86 -6.13
N TRP A 6 20.10 2.41 -5.63
CA TRP A 6 21.36 3.16 -5.68
C TRP A 6 22.27 2.76 -6.84
N ASN A 7 22.04 1.59 -7.46
CA ASN A 7 22.76 1.17 -8.65
C ASN A 7 21.88 1.39 -9.89
N ARG A 8 22.16 2.47 -10.62
CA ARG A 8 21.36 2.89 -11.77
C ARG A 8 21.34 1.85 -12.90
N GLU A 9 22.43 1.12 -13.11
CA GLU A 9 22.50 0.08 -14.16
C GLU A 9 21.55 -1.08 -13.83
N ASN A 10 21.58 -1.59 -12.60
CA ASN A 10 20.67 -2.65 -12.15
C ASN A 10 19.22 -2.18 -12.07
N PHE A 11 18.98 -0.91 -11.76
CA PHE A 11 17.63 -0.33 -11.75
C PHE A 11 17.07 -0.27 -13.16
N GLU A 12 17.85 0.22 -14.13
CA GLU A 12 17.44 0.30 -15.53
C GLU A 12 17.30 -1.09 -16.17
N GLU A 13 18.00 -2.13 -15.71
CA GLU A 13 17.76 -3.48 -16.22
C GLU A 13 16.35 -4.00 -15.89
N ILE A 14 15.83 -3.69 -14.70
CA ILE A 14 14.59 -4.30 -14.17
C ILE A 14 13.37 -3.39 -14.36
N TYR A 15 13.56 -2.06 -14.30
CA TYR A 15 12.48 -1.07 -14.29
C TYR A 15 12.42 -0.21 -15.55
N ASN A 16 13.24 -0.49 -16.57
CA ASN A 16 13.18 0.26 -17.82
C ASN A 16 11.92 -0.07 -18.63
N CYS A 17 11.06 0.94 -18.77
CA CYS A 17 9.82 0.87 -19.55
C CYS A 17 9.96 1.45 -20.98
N THR A 18 11.15 1.90 -21.42
CA THR A 18 11.37 2.64 -22.71
C THR A 18 11.10 1.85 -23.99
N GLY A 19 10.59 0.61 -23.90
CA GLY A 19 10.14 -0.19 -25.03
C GLY A 19 8.83 -0.97 -24.78
N ILE A 20 8.15 -0.71 -23.66
CA ILE A 20 6.91 -1.42 -23.31
C ILE A 20 5.73 -0.48 -23.53
N ASN A 21 4.96 -0.74 -24.58
CA ASN A 21 3.67 -0.07 -24.76
C ASN A 21 2.61 -0.85 -23.98
N VAL A 22 2.12 -0.23 -22.90
CA VAL A 22 1.21 -0.88 -21.96
C VAL A 22 -0.13 -1.23 -22.61
N ASP A 23 -0.52 -0.51 -23.66
CA ASP A 23 -1.77 -0.74 -24.40
C ASP A 23 -1.74 -2.02 -25.24
N ASP A 24 -0.55 -2.53 -25.59
CA ASP A 24 -0.40 -3.79 -26.33
C ASP A 24 -0.80 -5.03 -25.49
N ILE A 25 -0.74 -4.90 -24.16
CA ILE A 25 -1.11 -5.99 -23.25
C ILE A 25 -2.62 -5.89 -22.98
N PRO A 26 -3.45 -6.91 -23.22
CA PRO A 26 -4.87 -6.84 -22.90
C PRO A 26 -5.11 -6.53 -21.42
N ILE A 27 -6.04 -5.62 -21.14
CA ILE A 27 -6.39 -5.18 -19.77
C ILE A 27 -6.80 -6.38 -18.89
N GLU A 28 -7.45 -7.39 -19.46
CA GLU A 28 -7.86 -8.62 -18.77
C GLU A 28 -6.69 -9.39 -18.16
N LYS A 29 -5.52 -9.36 -18.80
CA LYS A 29 -4.29 -10.01 -18.29
C LYS A 29 -3.59 -9.19 -17.21
N ARG A 30 -3.94 -7.92 -17.07
CA ARG A 30 -3.33 -6.97 -16.12
C ARG A 30 -4.16 -6.78 -14.85
N LYS A 31 -5.43 -7.19 -14.88
CA LYS A 31 -6.35 -7.08 -13.75
C LYS A 31 -6.20 -8.27 -12.81
N TYR A 32 -6.11 -7.97 -11.51
CA TYR A 32 -6.11 -8.97 -10.45
C TYR A 32 -7.32 -8.76 -9.53
N PRO A 33 -8.55 -9.00 -10.02
CA PRO A 33 -9.76 -8.58 -9.34
C PRO A 33 -9.94 -9.29 -7.99
N LYS A 34 -9.57 -10.57 -7.89
CA LYS A 34 -9.66 -11.34 -6.64
C LYS A 34 -8.80 -10.72 -5.53
N THR A 35 -7.52 -10.49 -5.83
CA THR A 35 -6.58 -9.87 -4.89
C THR A 35 -7.03 -8.46 -4.53
N ALA A 36 -7.47 -7.68 -5.51
CA ALA A 36 -7.95 -6.32 -5.29
C ALA A 36 -9.16 -6.26 -4.34
N ILE A 37 -10.15 -7.13 -4.55
CA ILE A 37 -11.33 -7.23 -3.69
C ILE A 37 -10.93 -7.60 -2.27
N ILE A 38 -10.03 -8.58 -2.10
CA ILE A 38 -9.54 -8.97 -0.77
C ILE A 38 -8.85 -7.80 -0.08
N CYS A 39 -7.94 -7.10 -0.76
CA CYS A 39 -7.24 -5.95 -0.19
C CYS A 39 -8.19 -4.82 0.23
N ILE A 40 -9.18 -4.49 -0.61
CA ILE A 40 -10.16 -3.44 -0.31
C ILE A 40 -11.05 -3.86 0.87
N LEU A 41 -11.54 -5.11 0.90
CA LEU A 41 -12.34 -5.64 2.00
C LEU A 41 -11.57 -5.61 3.32
N LEU A 42 -10.31 -6.04 3.32
CA LEU A 42 -9.45 -5.95 4.50
C LEU A 42 -9.22 -4.51 4.94
N GLY A 43 -9.09 -3.57 3.99
CA GLY A 43 -9.06 -2.13 4.29
C GLY A 43 -10.31 -1.68 5.05
N PHE A 44 -11.49 -2.02 4.55
CA PHE A 44 -12.76 -1.68 5.22
C PHE A 44 -12.95 -2.35 6.60
N ILE A 45 -12.30 -3.49 6.85
CA ILE A 45 -12.37 -4.17 8.15
C ILE A 45 -11.36 -3.58 9.13
N TYR A 46 -10.09 -3.43 8.72
CA TYR A 46 -9.02 -3.01 9.62
C TYR A 46 -9.09 -1.52 9.94
N TYR A 47 -9.40 -0.67 8.96
CA TYR A 47 -9.45 0.78 9.17
C TYR A 47 -10.38 1.22 10.32
N PRO A 48 -11.64 0.75 10.42
CA PRO A 48 -12.50 1.09 11.55
C PRO A 48 -12.02 0.45 12.87
N LEU A 49 -11.34 -0.69 12.81
CA LEU A 49 -10.87 -1.42 13.98
C LEU A 49 -9.73 -0.69 14.71
N TYR A 50 -9.01 0.21 14.04
CA TYR A 50 -7.99 1.04 14.66
C TYR A 50 -8.56 2.11 15.60
N PHE A 51 -9.77 2.65 15.34
CA PHE A 51 -10.37 3.68 16.20
C PHE A 51 -10.61 3.24 17.66
N PRO A 52 -11.24 2.09 17.95
CA PRO A 52 -11.40 1.64 19.34
C PRO A 52 -10.06 1.34 20.02
N CYS A 53 -9.05 0.88 19.27
CA CYS A 53 -7.69 0.66 19.78
C CYS A 53 -7.05 1.99 20.22
N ILE A 54 -7.08 3.01 19.36
CA ILE A 54 -6.58 4.36 19.67
C ILE A 54 -7.31 4.93 20.90
N TYR A 55 -8.62 4.77 20.97
CA TYR A 55 -9.42 5.23 22.10
C TYR A 55 -8.97 4.57 23.42
N SER A 56 -8.72 3.26 23.41
CA SER A 56 -8.21 2.52 24.57
C SER A 56 -6.83 3.02 25.02
N PHE A 57 -5.91 3.26 24.07
CA PHE A 57 -4.58 3.81 24.37
C PHE A 57 -4.67 5.22 24.94
N TRP A 58 -5.52 6.07 24.37
CA TRP A 58 -5.75 7.43 24.86
C TRP A 58 -6.25 7.47 26.29
N LYS A 59 -7.16 6.56 26.65
CA LYS A 59 -7.68 6.45 28.03
C LYS A 59 -6.59 6.02 29.04
N ASN A 60 -5.62 5.22 28.61
CA ASN A 60 -4.59 4.67 29.49
C ASN A 60 -3.23 5.41 29.42
N LYS A 61 -3.10 6.44 28.58
CA LYS A 61 -1.85 7.19 28.38
C LYS A 61 -1.25 7.79 29.66
N ALA A 62 -2.08 8.15 30.63
CA ALA A 62 -1.64 8.70 31.91
C ALA A 62 -1.00 7.64 32.83
N LYS A 63 -1.27 6.35 32.61
CA LYS A 63 -0.74 5.25 33.43
C LYS A 63 0.65 4.80 33.01
N ASN A 64 0.95 4.85 31.71
CA ASN A 64 2.23 4.42 31.17
C ASN A 64 2.58 5.22 29.90
N PRO A 65 3.76 5.85 29.83
CA PRO A 65 4.21 6.59 28.64
C PRO A 65 4.31 5.73 27.38
N CYS A 66 4.42 4.40 27.50
CA CYS A 66 4.41 3.47 26.36
C CYS A 66 3.13 3.59 25.51
N TYR A 67 1.98 3.92 26.11
CA TYR A 67 0.75 4.17 25.36
C TYR A 67 0.83 5.37 24.41
N ILE A 68 1.71 6.35 24.68
CA ILE A 68 1.94 7.48 23.77
C ILE A 68 2.60 6.97 22.48
N LEU A 69 3.61 6.08 22.59
CA LEU A 69 4.24 5.45 21.43
C LEU A 69 3.24 4.61 20.63
N LEU A 70 2.38 3.84 21.30
CA LEU A 70 1.32 3.05 20.64
C LEU A 70 0.33 3.93 19.87
N ILE A 71 -0.01 5.12 20.39
CA ILE A 71 -0.85 6.09 19.66
C ILE A 71 -0.13 6.55 18.37
N TYR A 72 1.14 6.92 18.45
CA TYR A 72 1.89 7.33 17.25
C TYR A 72 1.98 6.21 16.21
N LEU A 73 2.28 4.98 16.63
CA LEU A 73 2.31 3.81 15.75
C LEU A 73 0.95 3.58 15.08
N SER A 74 -0.14 3.65 15.85
CA SER A 74 -1.48 3.45 15.29
C SER A 74 -1.89 4.53 14.28
N ILE A 75 -1.42 5.77 14.44
CA ILE A 75 -1.65 6.84 13.45
C ILE A 75 -0.84 6.55 12.18
N MET A 76 0.44 6.17 12.31
CA MET A 76 1.28 5.79 11.17
C MET A 76 0.69 4.60 10.40
N ASP A 77 0.19 3.61 11.12
CA ASP A 77 -0.48 2.45 10.53
C ASP A 77 -1.71 2.86 9.73
N ILE A 78 -2.60 3.72 10.27
CA ILE A 78 -3.77 4.21 9.52
C ILE A 78 -3.34 4.90 8.22
N CYS A 79 -2.31 5.76 8.28
CA CYS A 79 -1.79 6.46 7.10
C CYS A 79 -1.21 5.48 6.08
N LEU A 80 -0.41 4.51 6.53
CA LEU A 80 0.27 3.55 5.66
C LEU A 80 -0.70 2.51 5.09
N LEU A 81 -1.70 2.08 5.85
CA LEU A 81 -2.68 1.06 5.47
C LEU A 81 -3.55 1.52 4.30
N TRP A 82 -3.68 2.83 4.07
CA TRP A 82 -4.39 3.38 2.92
C TRP A 82 -3.81 2.94 1.57
N VAL A 83 -2.47 2.89 1.46
CA VAL A 83 -1.77 2.58 0.22
C VAL A 83 -1.96 1.12 -0.24
N PRO A 84 -1.66 0.09 0.58
CA PRO A 84 -1.78 -1.31 0.16
C PRO A 84 -3.24 -1.79 0.06
N THR A 85 -4.19 -1.15 0.74
CA THR A 85 -5.60 -1.58 0.73
C THR A 85 -6.40 -0.88 -0.36
N PHE A 86 -6.49 0.45 -0.31
CA PHE A 86 -7.33 1.21 -1.23
C PHE A 86 -6.59 1.56 -2.52
N ALA A 87 -5.41 2.19 -2.45
CA ALA A 87 -4.72 2.63 -3.66
C ALA A 87 -4.29 1.43 -4.53
N ALA A 88 -3.59 0.46 -3.95
CA ALA A 88 -3.17 -0.75 -4.65
C ALA A 88 -4.37 -1.60 -5.11
N GLY A 89 -5.46 -1.65 -4.33
CA GLY A 89 -6.70 -2.32 -4.72
C GLY A 89 -7.33 -1.68 -5.96
N ILE A 90 -7.49 -0.35 -5.97
CA ILE A 90 -8.05 0.39 -7.11
C ILE A 90 -7.16 0.24 -8.35
N PHE A 91 -5.84 0.36 -8.20
CA PHE A 91 -4.90 0.16 -9.31
C PHE A 91 -4.98 -1.26 -9.87
N SER A 92 -5.11 -2.28 -9.01
CA SER A 92 -5.26 -3.67 -9.41
C SER A 92 -6.59 -3.97 -10.12
N LEU A 93 -7.67 -3.25 -9.78
CA LEU A 93 -8.95 -3.32 -10.49
C LEU A 93 -8.88 -2.66 -11.87
N ASN A 94 -8.12 -1.56 -11.99
CA ASN A 94 -7.96 -0.85 -13.25
C ASN A 94 -6.89 -1.48 -14.15
N GLY A 95 -6.09 -2.43 -13.63
CA GLY A 95 -4.98 -3.04 -14.36
C GLY A 95 -3.82 -2.09 -14.61
N VAL A 96 -3.66 -1.09 -13.73
CA VAL A 96 -2.55 -0.13 -13.76
C VAL A 96 -1.30 -0.86 -13.29
N VAL A 97 -0.25 -0.81 -14.10
CA VAL A 97 1.06 -1.39 -13.82
C VAL A 97 2.09 -0.27 -13.71
N TYR A 98 3.27 -0.56 -13.18
CA TYR A 98 4.34 0.43 -13.03
C TYR A 98 4.62 1.20 -14.34
N CYS A 99 4.75 0.50 -15.46
CA CYS A 99 5.00 1.12 -16.76
C CYS A 99 3.82 1.94 -17.33
N SER A 100 2.63 1.94 -16.70
CA SER A 100 1.51 2.80 -17.12
C SER A 100 1.78 4.28 -16.82
N SER A 101 2.53 4.56 -15.75
CA SER A 101 2.96 5.91 -15.38
C SER A 101 4.23 5.77 -14.54
N PRO A 102 5.40 5.53 -15.17
CA PRO A 102 6.66 5.49 -14.45
C PRO A 102 6.95 6.91 -13.95
N PHE A 103 6.67 7.16 -12.67
CA PHE A 103 7.10 8.35 -11.95
C PHE A 103 8.55 8.20 -11.49
#